data_AF-A0A2N9LFK3-F1
#
_entry.id   AF-A0A2N9LFK3-F1
#
_cell.length_a   1.000
_cell.length_b   1.000
_cell.length_c   1.000
_cell.angle_alpha   90.00
_cell.angle_beta   90.00
_cell.angle_gamma   90.00
#
_symmetry.space_group_name_H-M   'P 1'
#
loop_
_entity.id
_entity.type
_entity.pdbx_description
1 polymer ?
#
loop_
_entity_poly.entity_id
_entity_poly.type
_entity_poly.pdbx_seq_one_letter_code
_entity_poly.pdbx_strand_id
1 'polypeptide(L)'
;MRRLVVNQWIDTVCLAGLCLGVALICSAQTGANPPGKTHTYYIAADEVEWDYAPSGMNKMMGMKFSGYPNVFVEQGPHRIGKVYRKAVYREYTDETFTKLKPRAPEWEHAGILGPILRGEVGDTIRVVFKNNATHPASLHSHGVFYNKDSEGASYDDGTAGNDKADDDVQPGQTHVYTLQVPERAGPGPGDPSSLVWLYHSHGNRALESGLIGAIIITARGMAGPDGKPKDVDREFVNLFIVFDENTSWYLDHNIQAYAGDPKGVKKDEFIPLDTDGNLSATGTGFAAANFKGTINGYLYANGPMMTMKKGDRWRPWTWSRTILVLGCITATSKNTWTWG
;
A
#
# COMPACT_ATOMS: atom_id res chain seq x y z
N MET A 1 11.87 -100.65 47.84
CA MET A 1 10.95 -99.71 48.51
C MET A 1 11.58 -98.33 48.48
N ARG A 2 10.90 -97.36 47.84
CA ARG A 2 11.15 -95.89 47.79
C ARG A 2 12.61 -95.43 47.56
N ARG A 3 13.01 -94.75 46.50
CA ARG A 3 12.39 -94.20 45.28
C ARG A 3 13.52 -94.11 44.25
N LEU A 4 13.18 -94.41 43.00
CA LEU A 4 13.93 -94.29 41.74
C LEU A 4 14.67 -92.92 41.60
N VAL A 5 15.95 -92.86 41.17
CA VAL A 5 16.47 -92.94 39.76
C VAL A 5 16.03 -91.66 38.99
N VAL A 6 16.84 -90.85 38.30
CA VAL A 6 18.16 -90.93 37.63
C VAL A 6 18.56 -89.47 37.24
N ASN A 7 19.83 -89.03 37.36
CA ASN A 7 20.84 -88.85 36.28
C ASN A 7 20.28 -88.13 35.01
N GLN A 8 20.89 -87.16 34.33
CA GLN A 8 22.23 -86.55 34.24
C GLN A 8 22.08 -85.22 33.46
N TRP A 9 22.94 -84.25 33.80
CA TRP A 9 23.60 -83.21 32.99
C TRP A 9 22.90 -82.54 31.78
N ILE A 10 22.96 -81.19 31.73
CA ILE A 10 23.71 -80.36 30.76
C ILE A 10 23.10 -78.94 30.66
N ASP A 11 23.99 -77.96 30.63
CA ASP A 11 23.93 -76.58 30.11
C ASP A 11 23.42 -75.36 30.93
N THR A 12 24.37 -74.43 31.02
CA THR A 12 24.36 -73.03 31.44
C THR A 12 23.39 -72.16 30.65
N VAL A 13 22.55 -71.38 31.34
CA VAL A 13 22.00 -70.12 30.82
C VAL A 13 21.97 -69.07 31.94
N CYS A 14 22.80 -68.03 31.81
CA CYS A 14 22.69 -66.79 32.57
C CYS A 14 21.51 -65.96 32.04
N LEU A 15 20.52 -65.64 32.87
CA LEU A 15 19.55 -64.59 32.58
C LEU A 15 20.02 -63.26 33.19
N ALA A 16 20.48 -62.35 32.33
CA ALA A 16 20.54 -60.93 32.63
C ALA A 16 19.17 -60.30 32.33
N GLY A 17 18.53 -59.69 33.34
CA GLY A 17 17.29 -58.93 33.17
C GLY A 17 17.58 -57.59 32.50
N LEU A 18 16.96 -57.35 31.35
CA LEU A 18 17.08 -56.13 30.56
C LEU A 18 15.94 -55.17 30.94
N CYS A 19 16.24 -54.13 31.73
CA CYS A 19 15.37 -52.95 31.86
C CYS A 19 15.63 -52.01 30.67
N LEU A 20 14.83 -52.12 29.62
CA LEU A 20 14.82 -51.16 28.50
C LEU A 20 14.05 -49.89 28.92
N GLY A 21 14.79 -48.87 29.35
CA GLY A 21 14.31 -47.49 29.35
C GLY A 21 14.24 -47.01 27.91
N VAL A 22 13.03 -46.76 27.39
CA VAL A 22 12.83 -46.06 26.12
C VAL A 22 13.10 -44.58 26.36
N ALA A 23 14.35 -44.15 26.14
CA ALA A 23 14.64 -42.74 25.96
C ALA A 23 14.06 -42.31 24.61
N LEU A 24 12.88 -41.68 24.63
CA LEU A 24 12.39 -40.89 23.52
C LEU A 24 13.38 -39.74 23.29
N ILE A 25 14.29 -39.93 22.35
CA ILE A 25 15.04 -38.84 21.75
C ILE A 25 14.01 -38.06 20.92
N CYS A 26 13.35 -37.09 21.55
CA CYS A 26 12.73 -35.99 20.83
C CYS A 26 13.85 -35.24 20.13
N SER A 27 14.16 -35.66 18.91
CA SER A 27 14.86 -34.82 17.96
C SER A 27 13.94 -33.64 17.66
N ALA A 28 14.02 -32.58 18.48
CA ALA A 28 13.58 -31.27 18.06
C ALA A 28 14.45 -30.94 16.85
N GLN A 29 13.94 -31.22 15.66
CA GLN A 29 14.41 -30.55 14.46
C GLN A 29 14.12 -29.06 14.69
N THR A 30 15.08 -28.35 15.28
CA THR A 30 15.24 -26.93 15.06
C THR A 30 15.64 -26.80 13.59
N GLY A 31 14.67 -27.00 12.70
CA GLY A 31 14.79 -26.57 11.32
C GLY A 31 14.97 -25.07 11.41
N ALA A 32 16.22 -24.61 11.33
CA ALA A 32 16.49 -23.20 11.10
C ALA A 32 15.69 -22.84 9.85
N ASN A 33 14.71 -21.95 10.01
CA ASN A 33 13.93 -21.48 8.88
C ASN A 33 14.93 -20.99 7.81
N PRO A 34 14.68 -21.29 6.52
CA PRO A 34 15.55 -20.78 5.47
C PRO A 34 15.67 -19.26 5.61
N PRO A 35 16.87 -18.71 5.41
CA PRO A 35 17.08 -17.27 5.54
C PRO A 35 16.13 -16.54 4.59
N GLY A 36 15.56 -15.44 5.07
CA GLY A 36 14.70 -14.59 4.25
C GLY A 36 15.43 -14.03 3.04
N LYS A 37 14.67 -13.64 2.02
CA LYS A 37 15.17 -13.09 0.78
C LYS A 37 15.19 -11.56 0.85
N THR A 38 16.08 -10.95 0.08
CA THR A 38 16.07 -9.50 -0.13
C THR A 38 15.36 -9.18 -1.44
N HIS A 39 14.24 -8.47 -1.36
CA HIS A 39 13.50 -7.95 -2.52
C HIS A 39 13.91 -6.51 -2.77
N THR A 40 14.56 -6.24 -3.90
CA THR A 40 15.00 -4.88 -4.25
C THR A 40 14.01 -4.22 -5.20
N TYR A 41 13.58 -3.00 -4.85
CA TYR A 41 12.72 -2.15 -5.66
C TYR A 41 13.45 -0.85 -5.99
N TYR A 42 13.37 -0.41 -7.24
CA TYR A 42 13.90 0.88 -7.69
C TYR A 42 12.71 1.82 -7.88
N ILE A 43 12.55 2.78 -6.98
CA ILE A 43 11.36 3.64 -6.94
C ILE A 43 11.78 5.09 -7.05
N ALA A 44 11.11 5.86 -7.90
CA ALA A 44 11.28 7.31 -7.90
C ALA A 44 9.99 8.04 -7.55
N ALA A 45 10.11 9.19 -6.90
CA ALA A 45 9.04 10.18 -6.84
C ALA A 45 9.08 11.00 -8.12
N ASP A 46 8.13 10.77 -9.02
CA ASP A 46 8.03 11.45 -10.31
C ASP A 46 6.86 12.43 -10.31
N GLU A 47 7.07 13.60 -10.92
CA GLU A 47 6.00 14.57 -11.14
C GLU A 47 5.18 14.21 -12.38
N VAL A 48 3.86 14.11 -12.21
CA VAL A 48 2.91 13.75 -13.26
C VAL A 48 1.73 14.71 -13.28
N GLU A 49 1.10 14.87 -14.44
CA GLU A 49 -0.23 15.48 -14.54
C GLU A 49 -1.26 14.39 -14.30
N TRP A 50 -1.89 14.44 -13.12
CA TRP A 50 -2.88 13.47 -12.69
C TRP A 50 -4.28 13.96 -13.04
N ASP A 51 -4.97 13.22 -13.93
CA ASP A 51 -6.38 13.44 -14.23
C ASP A 51 -7.26 12.59 -13.31
N TYR A 52 -8.01 13.24 -12.43
CA TYR A 52 -8.93 12.59 -11.50
C TYR A 52 -10.17 11.98 -12.19
N ALA A 53 -10.52 12.45 -13.38
CA ALA A 53 -11.68 11.98 -14.15
C ALA A 53 -11.40 11.93 -15.66
N PRO A 54 -10.50 11.02 -16.10
CA PRO A 54 -10.01 10.95 -17.49
C PRO A 54 -11.09 10.71 -18.54
N SER A 55 -12.23 10.10 -18.19
CA SER A 55 -13.32 9.91 -19.17
C SER A 55 -14.09 11.20 -19.47
N GLY A 56 -13.94 12.24 -18.64
CA GLY A 56 -14.76 13.46 -18.73
C GLY A 56 -16.24 13.24 -18.42
N MET A 57 -16.61 12.07 -17.87
CA MET A 57 -17.98 11.70 -17.53
C MET A 57 -18.11 11.24 -16.09
N ASN A 58 -19.30 11.43 -15.54
CA ASN A 58 -19.73 10.73 -14.34
C ASN A 58 -20.12 9.30 -14.74
N LYS A 59 -19.16 8.37 -14.67
CA LYS A 59 -19.37 6.98 -15.10
C LYS A 59 -20.33 6.21 -14.20
N MET A 60 -20.52 6.66 -12.97
CA MET A 60 -21.51 6.10 -12.05
C MET A 60 -22.94 6.36 -12.55
N MET A 61 -23.19 7.55 -13.09
CA MET A 61 -24.51 7.93 -13.65
C MET A 61 -24.62 7.75 -15.17
N GLY A 62 -23.53 7.42 -15.87
CA GLY A 62 -23.51 7.27 -17.32
C GLY A 62 -23.76 8.58 -18.09
N MET A 63 -23.45 9.74 -17.49
CA MET A 63 -23.73 11.06 -18.06
C MET A 63 -22.54 12.01 -17.93
N LYS A 64 -22.59 13.13 -18.66
CA LYS A 64 -21.64 14.24 -18.46
C LYS A 64 -21.80 14.84 -17.07
N PHE A 65 -20.74 15.44 -16.55
CA PHE A 65 -20.81 16.17 -15.29
C PHE A 65 -21.77 17.36 -15.41
N SER A 66 -22.62 17.53 -14.40
CA SER A 66 -23.62 18.59 -14.29
C SER A 66 -24.01 18.78 -12.83
N GLY A 67 -24.49 19.97 -12.45
CA GLY A 67 -24.88 20.25 -11.06
C GLY A 67 -23.71 20.13 -10.10
N TYR A 68 -23.93 19.57 -8.92
CA TYR A 68 -22.93 19.53 -7.86
C TYR A 68 -21.60 18.82 -8.23
N PRO A 69 -21.58 17.69 -8.97
CA PRO A 69 -20.34 17.10 -9.45
C PRO A 69 -19.42 18.03 -10.26
N ASN A 70 -19.95 19.03 -10.97
CA ASN A 70 -19.12 19.97 -11.74
C ASN A 70 -18.16 20.75 -10.85
N VAL A 71 -18.54 21.02 -9.60
CA VAL A 71 -17.73 21.76 -8.62
C VAL A 71 -16.31 21.20 -8.52
N PHE A 72 -16.17 19.87 -8.65
CA PHE A 72 -14.89 19.17 -8.43
C PHE A 72 -14.12 18.86 -9.71
N VAL A 73 -14.69 19.09 -10.89
CA VAL A 73 -14.06 18.73 -12.18
C VAL A 73 -13.97 19.88 -13.18
N GLU A 74 -14.78 20.93 -13.00
CA GLU A 74 -14.87 22.06 -13.90
C GLU A 74 -13.65 22.96 -13.79
N GLN A 75 -12.96 23.13 -14.93
CA GLN A 75 -11.94 24.15 -15.09
C GLN A 75 -12.63 25.46 -15.47
N GLY A 76 -12.18 26.57 -14.90
CA GLY A 76 -12.78 27.90 -15.14
C GLY A 76 -11.81 29.03 -14.85
N PRO A 77 -12.27 30.29 -14.91
CA PRO A 77 -11.42 31.45 -14.62
C PRO A 77 -10.72 31.33 -13.27
N HIS A 78 -11.47 30.95 -12.23
CA HIS A 78 -10.94 30.82 -10.87
C HIS A 78 -10.98 29.37 -10.36
N ARG A 79 -10.94 28.37 -11.24
CA ARG A 79 -10.94 26.93 -10.88
C ARG A 79 -9.93 26.13 -11.70
N ILE A 80 -9.21 25.24 -11.02
CA ILE A 80 -8.18 24.37 -11.61
C ILE A 80 -8.81 23.26 -12.46
N GLY A 81 -9.91 22.66 -11.99
CA GLY A 81 -10.61 21.58 -12.69
C GLY A 81 -10.25 20.20 -12.16
N LYS A 82 -10.01 19.24 -13.07
CA LYS A 82 -9.78 17.82 -12.74
C LYS A 82 -8.34 17.33 -12.91
N VAL A 83 -7.46 18.15 -13.47
CA VAL A 83 -6.04 17.79 -13.73
C VAL A 83 -5.16 18.58 -12.78
N TYR A 84 -4.29 17.89 -12.05
CA TYR A 84 -3.35 18.49 -11.11
C TYR A 84 -1.97 17.88 -11.30
N ARG A 85 -0.93 18.72 -11.23
CA ARG A 85 0.45 18.29 -11.01
C ARG A 85 0.54 17.62 -9.65
N LYS A 86 1.07 16.41 -9.62
CA LYS A 86 1.26 15.57 -8.43
C LYS A 86 2.62 14.90 -8.46
N ALA A 87 3.12 14.49 -7.29
CA ALA A 87 4.26 13.59 -7.17
C ALA A 87 3.75 12.18 -6.87
N VAL A 88 4.16 11.19 -7.67
CA VAL A 88 3.73 9.80 -7.56
C VAL A 88 4.94 8.88 -7.50
N TYR A 89 4.89 7.86 -6.63
CA TYR A 89 5.90 6.81 -6.65
C TYR A 89 5.76 5.92 -7.89
N ARG A 90 6.83 5.78 -8.66
CA ARG A 90 6.87 4.90 -9.85
C ARG A 90 8.04 3.94 -9.76
N GLU A 91 7.83 2.72 -10.20
CA GLU A 91 8.86 1.68 -10.20
C GLU A 91 9.66 1.71 -11.51
N TYR A 92 10.97 1.55 -11.39
CA TYR A 92 11.94 1.46 -12.47
C TYR A 92 12.54 0.06 -12.51
N THR A 93 13.13 -0.32 -13.63
CA THR A 93 13.72 -1.65 -13.80
C THR A 93 15.00 -1.85 -13.02
N ASP A 94 15.74 -0.78 -12.75
CA ASP A 94 17.08 -0.80 -12.16
C ASP A 94 17.49 0.58 -11.62
N GLU A 95 18.69 0.65 -11.04
CA GLU A 95 19.29 1.83 -10.41
C GLU A 95 19.62 2.99 -11.36
N THR A 96 19.50 2.80 -12.67
CA THR A 96 19.72 3.91 -13.62
C THR A 96 18.53 4.87 -13.64
N PHE A 97 17.35 4.43 -13.20
CA PHE A 97 16.10 5.18 -13.26
C PHE A 97 15.78 5.71 -14.67
N THR A 98 16.13 4.95 -15.71
CA THR A 98 15.89 5.34 -17.12
C THR A 98 14.64 4.70 -17.70
N LYS A 99 14.30 3.48 -17.27
CA LYS A 99 13.17 2.71 -17.80
C LYS A 99 12.16 2.41 -16.70
N LEU A 100 10.95 2.95 -16.87
CA LEU A 100 9.80 2.59 -16.03
C LEU A 100 9.48 1.10 -16.17
N LYS A 101 9.26 0.45 -15.04
CA LYS A 101 8.72 -0.90 -15.00
C LYS A 101 7.21 -0.83 -15.26
N PRO A 102 6.69 -1.51 -16.29
CA PRO A 102 5.26 -1.50 -16.56
C PRO A 102 4.47 -2.05 -15.37
N ARG A 103 3.41 -1.35 -14.99
CA ARG A 103 2.48 -1.86 -13.98
C ARG A 103 1.78 -3.09 -14.55
N ALA A 104 1.77 -4.17 -13.77
CA ALA A 104 1.10 -5.38 -14.17
C ALA A 104 -0.43 -5.13 -14.31
N PRO A 105 -1.14 -5.77 -15.26
CA PRO A 105 -2.56 -5.52 -15.50
C PRO A 105 -3.45 -5.68 -14.25
N GLU A 106 -3.11 -6.61 -13.37
CA GLU A 106 -3.80 -6.83 -12.11
C GLU A 106 -3.65 -5.65 -11.11
N TRP A 107 -2.75 -4.71 -11.35
CA TRP A 107 -2.58 -3.52 -10.52
C TRP A 107 -3.02 -2.23 -11.20
N GLU A 108 -3.57 -2.29 -12.42
CA GLU A 108 -4.04 -1.10 -13.14
C GLU A 108 -4.99 -0.24 -12.29
N HIS A 109 -5.87 -0.89 -11.51
CA HIS A 109 -6.82 -0.21 -10.62
C HIS A 109 -6.16 0.56 -9.47
N ALA A 110 -4.89 0.29 -9.13
CA ALA A 110 -4.18 0.97 -8.04
C ALA A 110 -3.94 2.46 -8.32
N GLY A 111 -4.11 2.92 -9.57
CA GLY A 111 -4.16 4.34 -9.92
C GLY A 111 -2.95 5.11 -9.40
N ILE A 112 -3.21 6.15 -8.60
CA ILE A 112 -2.19 7.06 -8.06
C ILE A 112 -1.24 6.39 -7.06
N LEU A 113 -1.63 5.25 -6.47
CA LEU A 113 -0.77 4.53 -5.54
C LEU A 113 0.56 4.16 -6.19
N GLY A 114 1.63 4.17 -5.41
CA GLY A 114 2.92 3.62 -5.78
C GLY A 114 2.88 2.11 -6.10
N PRO A 115 4.00 1.53 -6.56
CA PRO A 115 4.11 0.10 -6.74
C PRO A 115 3.80 -0.67 -5.45
N ILE A 116 3.21 -1.86 -5.59
CA ILE A 116 2.92 -2.72 -4.45
C ILE A 116 4.20 -3.43 -4.04
N LEU A 117 4.74 -3.07 -2.88
CA LEU A 117 5.91 -3.75 -2.32
C LEU A 117 5.46 -5.06 -1.68
N ARG A 118 6.23 -6.12 -1.89
CA ARG A 118 5.94 -7.44 -1.34
C ARG A 118 7.11 -7.97 -0.52
N GLY A 119 6.78 -8.68 0.54
CA GLY A 119 7.72 -9.47 1.33
C GLY A 119 7.01 -10.63 2.03
N GLU A 120 7.75 -11.68 2.33
CA GLU A 120 7.34 -12.71 3.27
C GLU A 120 7.93 -12.43 4.65
N VAL A 121 7.27 -12.88 5.71
CA VAL A 121 7.86 -12.84 7.06
C VAL A 121 9.25 -13.49 7.07
N GLY A 122 10.25 -12.72 7.50
CA GLY A 122 11.67 -13.05 7.46
C GLY A 122 12.46 -12.35 6.35
N ASP A 123 11.79 -11.83 5.32
CA ASP A 123 12.44 -11.15 4.21
C ASP A 123 12.94 -9.74 4.59
N THR A 124 13.71 -9.15 3.69
CA THR A 124 14.07 -7.73 3.70
C THR A 124 13.60 -7.08 2.41
N ILE A 125 12.87 -5.97 2.52
CA ILE A 125 12.50 -5.12 1.40
C ILE A 125 13.54 -3.99 1.33
N ARG A 126 14.28 -3.94 0.22
CA ARG A 126 15.28 -2.89 -0.04
C ARG A 126 14.73 -1.94 -1.11
N VAL A 127 14.53 -0.68 -0.77
CA VAL A 127 14.08 0.32 -1.73
C VAL A 127 15.22 1.27 -2.06
N VAL A 128 15.67 1.26 -3.32
CA VAL A 128 16.54 2.31 -3.85
C VAL A 128 15.63 3.42 -4.34
N PHE A 129 15.54 4.50 -3.57
CA PHE A 129 14.65 5.61 -3.80
C PHE A 129 15.37 6.78 -4.45
N LYS A 130 14.85 7.29 -5.58
CA LYS A 130 15.34 8.53 -6.21
C LYS A 130 14.27 9.61 -6.16
N ASN A 131 14.64 10.81 -5.75
CA ASN A 131 13.73 11.94 -5.80
C ASN A 131 13.87 12.67 -7.14
N ASN A 132 12.94 12.46 -8.08
CA ASN A 132 12.88 13.23 -9.34
C ASN A 132 11.92 14.43 -9.24
N ALA A 133 11.25 14.63 -8.10
CA ALA A 133 10.36 15.75 -7.86
C ALA A 133 11.14 17.01 -7.46
N THR A 134 10.47 18.17 -7.52
CA THR A 134 11.04 19.47 -7.17
C THR A 134 11.04 19.78 -5.67
N HIS A 135 10.40 18.93 -4.86
CA HIS A 135 10.32 19.06 -3.39
C HIS A 135 11.06 17.93 -2.69
N PRO A 136 11.63 18.14 -1.49
CA PRO A 136 12.15 17.05 -0.67
C PRO A 136 11.08 15.99 -0.43
N ALA A 137 11.46 14.73 -0.56
CA ALA A 137 10.58 13.58 -0.42
C ALA A 137 11.29 12.48 0.35
N SER A 138 10.53 11.55 0.90
CA SER A 138 11.04 10.43 1.70
C SER A 138 10.22 9.18 1.42
N LEU A 139 10.55 8.06 2.08
CA LEU A 139 9.72 6.87 2.12
C LEU A 139 9.65 6.36 3.56
N HIS A 140 8.56 6.70 4.24
CA HIS A 140 8.22 6.17 5.54
C HIS A 140 7.29 4.97 5.39
N SER A 141 7.59 3.87 6.08
CA SER A 141 6.88 2.60 5.94
C SER A 141 6.19 2.19 7.23
N HIS A 142 4.98 1.67 7.10
CA HIS A 142 4.21 1.14 8.23
C HIS A 142 4.39 -0.38 8.34
N GLY A 143 4.21 -0.91 9.55
CA GLY A 143 4.12 -2.36 9.79
C GLY A 143 5.43 -3.15 9.73
N VAL A 144 6.45 -2.64 9.05
CA VAL A 144 7.78 -3.26 8.95
C VAL A 144 8.74 -2.72 10.02
N PHE A 145 9.97 -3.23 10.06
CA PHE A 145 11.03 -2.75 10.94
C PHE A 145 12.12 -2.07 10.13
N TYR A 146 12.64 -0.97 10.64
CA TYR A 146 13.71 -0.18 10.03
C TYR A 146 14.60 0.39 11.13
N ASN A 147 15.85 0.68 10.77
CA ASN A 147 16.73 1.51 11.60
C ASN A 147 16.48 2.99 11.29
N LYS A 148 17.11 3.87 12.07
CA LYS A 148 16.94 5.33 11.95
C LYS A 148 17.38 5.91 10.61
N ASP A 149 18.29 5.25 9.89
CA ASP A 149 18.69 5.60 8.52
C ASP A 149 17.71 5.12 7.43
N SER A 150 16.57 4.56 7.82
CA SER A 150 15.55 3.99 6.92
C SER A 150 14.12 4.28 7.39
N GLU A 151 13.93 5.26 8.29
CA GLU A 151 12.62 5.62 8.82
C GLU A 151 11.85 6.53 7.87
N GLY A 152 12.53 7.47 7.22
CA GLY A 152 11.95 8.39 6.26
C GLY A 152 11.04 9.45 6.86
N ALA A 153 11.28 9.85 8.11
CA ALA A 153 10.44 10.80 8.84
C ALA A 153 11.28 11.81 9.64
N SER A 154 11.24 13.06 9.19
CA SER A 154 11.90 14.20 9.82
C SER A 154 11.20 14.63 11.11
N TYR A 155 11.83 14.38 12.27
CA TYR A 155 11.45 14.92 13.58
C TYR A 155 12.64 14.98 14.54
N ASP A 156 12.46 15.60 15.71
CA ASP A 156 13.48 15.66 16.76
C ASP A 156 13.54 14.33 17.53
N ASP A 157 14.47 13.48 17.13
CA ASP A 157 14.66 12.10 17.59
C ASP A 157 16.06 11.82 18.16
N GLY A 158 16.88 12.87 18.28
CA GLY A 158 18.27 12.78 18.75
C GLY A 158 19.27 12.17 17.76
N THR A 159 18.90 11.94 16.50
CA THR A 159 19.81 11.42 15.46
C THR A 159 20.53 12.54 14.69
N ALA A 160 21.65 12.20 14.04
CA ALA A 160 22.47 13.16 13.29
C ALA A 160 23.27 12.48 12.16
N GLY A 161 23.76 13.28 11.22
CA GLY A 161 24.63 12.79 10.14
C GLY A 161 23.88 11.88 9.16
N ASN A 162 24.39 10.68 8.93
CA ASN A 162 23.82 9.73 7.96
C ASN A 162 22.42 9.24 8.36
N ASP A 163 22.11 9.20 9.65
CA ASP A 163 20.78 8.82 10.17
C ASP A 163 19.70 9.88 9.91
N LYS A 164 20.04 10.98 9.22
CA LYS A 164 19.12 12.03 8.77
C LYS A 164 19.00 12.12 7.24
N ALA A 165 19.73 11.29 6.50
CA ALA A 165 19.73 11.33 5.03
C ALA A 165 18.44 10.74 4.42
N ASP A 166 17.72 9.94 5.20
CA ASP A 166 16.47 9.27 4.83
C ASP A 166 15.23 10.16 5.03
N ASP A 167 15.29 11.07 6.00
CA ASP A 167 14.20 11.95 6.45
C ASP A 167 13.67 12.87 5.33
N ASP A 168 14.57 13.47 4.56
CA ASP A 168 14.28 14.48 3.52
C ASP A 168 15.24 14.35 2.33
N VAL A 169 15.01 13.34 1.47
CA VAL A 169 15.82 13.12 0.26
C VAL A 169 15.59 14.28 -0.71
N GLN A 170 16.63 15.08 -0.92
CA GLN A 170 16.56 16.30 -1.74
C GLN A 170 16.33 15.99 -3.23
N PRO A 171 15.76 16.93 -4.01
CA PRO A 171 15.63 16.79 -5.46
C PRO A 171 16.93 16.34 -6.14
N GLY A 172 16.83 15.32 -7.00
CA GLY A 172 17.95 14.71 -7.72
C GLY A 172 18.78 13.71 -6.90
N GLN A 173 18.56 13.60 -5.58
CA GLN A 173 19.30 12.68 -4.72
C GLN A 173 18.67 11.29 -4.68
N THR A 174 19.45 10.32 -4.18
CA THR A 174 19.03 8.93 -4.01
C THR A 174 19.35 8.47 -2.59
N HIS A 175 18.45 7.69 -2.00
CA HIS A 175 18.63 7.05 -0.70
C HIS A 175 18.22 5.58 -0.76
N VAL A 176 18.77 4.76 0.14
CA VAL A 176 18.42 3.34 0.22
C VAL A 176 17.73 3.06 1.55
N TYR A 177 16.46 2.66 1.49
CA TYR A 177 15.69 2.22 2.65
C TYR A 177 15.79 0.70 2.81
N THR A 178 16.16 0.23 4.00
CA THR A 178 16.22 -1.19 4.34
C THR A 178 15.14 -1.55 5.35
N LEU A 179 14.12 -2.26 4.88
CA LEU A 179 12.91 -2.58 5.63
C LEU A 179 12.88 -4.07 5.95
N GLN A 180 13.14 -4.44 7.20
CA GLN A 180 13.08 -5.82 7.67
C GLN A 180 11.63 -6.23 7.92
N VAL A 181 11.29 -7.48 7.59
CA VAL A 181 9.95 -8.05 7.79
C VAL A 181 9.99 -9.04 8.97
N PRO A 182 9.94 -8.57 10.23
CA PRO A 182 9.86 -9.47 11.39
C PRO A 182 8.50 -10.17 11.46
N GLU A 183 8.37 -11.13 12.38
CA GLU A 183 7.10 -11.86 12.60
C GLU A 183 5.91 -10.91 12.83
N ARG A 184 6.12 -9.84 13.62
CA ARG A 184 5.10 -8.81 13.89
C ARG A 184 4.64 -8.00 12.67
N ALA A 185 5.38 -8.05 11.57
CA ALA A 185 5.01 -7.36 10.32
C ALA A 185 4.06 -8.21 9.47
N GLY A 186 3.99 -9.51 9.72
CA GLY A 186 3.07 -10.42 9.06
C GLY A 186 1.81 -10.69 9.87
N PRO A 187 0.94 -11.56 9.34
CA PRO A 187 -0.29 -11.97 10.00
C PRO A 187 -0.07 -12.61 11.37
N GLY A 188 -0.85 -12.21 12.36
CA GLY A 188 -0.94 -12.86 13.66
C GLY A 188 -1.88 -14.07 13.65
N PRO A 189 -2.01 -14.78 14.79
CA PRO A 189 -2.98 -15.85 14.94
C PRO A 189 -4.41 -15.37 14.67
N GLY A 190 -5.07 -15.94 13.66
CA GLY A 190 -6.44 -15.59 13.27
C GLY A 190 -6.56 -14.58 12.13
N ASP A 191 -5.45 -13.95 11.73
CA ASP A 191 -5.40 -13.09 10.56
C ASP A 191 -5.39 -13.92 9.25
N PRO A 192 -5.74 -13.30 8.11
CA PRO A 192 -5.54 -13.91 6.79
C PRO A 192 -4.06 -14.22 6.51
N SER A 193 -3.77 -14.99 5.46
CA SER A 193 -2.39 -15.37 5.08
C SER A 193 -1.46 -14.21 4.65
N SER A 194 -1.95 -12.98 4.58
CA SER A 194 -1.15 -11.77 4.38
C SER A 194 -1.82 -10.57 5.06
N LEU A 195 -1.05 -9.50 5.26
CA LEU A 195 -1.50 -8.18 5.70
C LEU A 195 -1.07 -7.10 4.73
N VAL A 196 -1.78 -5.96 4.75
CA VAL A 196 -1.42 -4.76 4.01
C VAL A 196 -0.98 -3.66 4.97
N TRP A 197 0.10 -2.98 4.60
CA TRP A 197 0.59 -1.76 5.22
C TRP A 197 0.72 -0.67 4.16
N LEU A 198 0.98 0.55 4.59
CA LEU A 198 1.23 1.67 3.70
C LEU A 198 2.68 2.11 3.79
N TYR A 199 3.13 2.75 2.71
CA TYR A 199 4.28 3.63 2.77
C TYR A 199 3.91 4.97 2.14
N HIS A 200 4.49 6.05 2.65
CA HIS A 200 4.25 7.39 2.14
C HIS A 200 5.43 8.29 2.47
N SER A 201 5.55 9.43 1.81
CA SER A 201 6.52 10.43 2.27
C SER A 201 5.95 11.10 3.52
N HIS A 202 6.79 11.29 4.53
CA HIS A 202 6.41 11.87 5.82
C HIS A 202 6.64 13.39 5.87
N GLY A 203 7.27 13.96 4.82
CA GLY A 203 7.44 15.40 4.69
C GLY A 203 6.09 16.15 4.69
N ASN A 204 6.12 17.40 5.15
CA ASN A 204 4.95 18.25 5.21
C ASN A 204 4.23 18.29 3.84
N ARG A 205 2.92 17.99 3.80
CA ARG A 205 2.07 18.00 2.58
C ARG A 205 2.40 16.98 1.49
N ALA A 206 3.35 16.07 1.73
CA ALA A 206 3.80 15.10 0.72
C ALA A 206 2.69 14.11 0.31
N LEU A 207 1.90 13.65 1.29
CA LEU A 207 0.78 12.74 1.06
C LEU A 207 -0.29 13.38 0.16
N GLU A 208 -0.67 14.62 0.44
CA GLU A 208 -1.66 15.36 -0.38
C GLU A 208 -1.15 15.61 -1.79
N SER A 209 0.17 15.71 -1.93
CA SER A 209 0.85 15.83 -3.23
C SER A 209 0.90 14.51 -4.01
N GLY A 210 0.54 13.36 -3.40
CA GLY A 210 0.34 12.07 -4.08
C GLY A 210 1.28 10.94 -3.66
N LEU A 211 2.24 11.19 -2.76
CA LEU A 211 3.28 10.21 -2.40
C LEU A 211 2.76 9.19 -1.37
N ILE A 212 2.08 8.16 -1.87
CA ILE A 212 1.55 7.04 -1.07
C ILE A 212 1.55 5.74 -1.88
N GLY A 213 1.79 4.60 -1.22
CA GLY A 213 1.73 3.27 -1.81
C GLY A 213 1.47 2.21 -0.73
N ALA A 214 1.51 0.93 -1.11
CA ALA A 214 1.19 -0.18 -0.23
C ALA A 214 2.27 -1.25 -0.17
N ILE A 215 2.41 -1.87 0.99
CA ILE A 215 3.25 -3.03 1.25
C ILE A 215 2.34 -4.20 1.59
N ILE A 216 2.50 -5.35 0.96
CA ILE A 216 1.79 -6.59 1.30
C ILE A 216 2.79 -7.57 1.89
N ILE A 217 2.56 -7.97 3.14
CA ILE A 217 3.39 -8.93 3.85
C ILE A 217 2.65 -10.27 3.95
N THR A 218 3.23 -11.31 3.36
CA THR A 218 2.70 -12.67 3.40
C THR A 218 3.29 -13.44 4.58
N ALA A 219 2.47 -14.29 5.22
CA ALA A 219 2.93 -15.17 6.29
C ALA A 219 4.07 -16.08 5.83
N ARG A 220 4.94 -16.46 6.77
CA ARG A 220 6.06 -17.37 6.52
C ARG A 220 5.57 -18.68 5.89
N GLY A 221 6.25 -19.12 4.83
CA GLY A 221 5.94 -20.31 4.05
C GLY A 221 4.71 -20.20 3.15
N MET A 222 3.96 -19.09 3.20
CA MET A 222 2.71 -18.92 2.45
C MET A 222 2.85 -18.14 1.16
N ALA A 223 4.01 -17.51 0.90
CA ALA A 223 4.24 -16.79 -0.36
C ALA A 223 4.47 -17.76 -1.52
N GLY A 224 3.82 -17.46 -2.65
CA GLY A 224 4.12 -18.05 -3.95
C GLY A 224 5.37 -17.41 -4.59
N PRO A 225 5.75 -17.85 -5.80
CA PRO A 225 6.92 -17.31 -6.51
C PRO A 225 6.86 -15.80 -6.79
N ASP A 226 5.65 -15.25 -6.89
CA ASP A 226 5.34 -13.83 -7.12
C ASP A 226 5.13 -13.03 -5.82
N GLY A 227 5.36 -13.64 -4.65
CA GLY A 227 5.17 -13.03 -3.32
C GLY A 227 3.71 -12.98 -2.85
N LYS A 228 2.75 -13.36 -3.71
CA LYS A 228 1.33 -13.43 -3.36
C LYS A 228 1.06 -14.67 -2.48
N PRO A 229 0.12 -14.63 -1.53
CA PRO A 229 -0.25 -15.81 -0.77
C PRO A 229 -0.79 -16.93 -1.67
N LYS A 230 -0.37 -18.18 -1.42
CA LYS A 230 -0.79 -19.38 -2.18
C LYS A 230 -2.32 -19.61 -2.17
N ASP A 231 -3.01 -19.06 -1.18
CA ASP A 231 -4.45 -19.17 -1.00
C ASP A 231 -5.25 -18.02 -1.66
N VAL A 232 -4.59 -17.10 -2.36
CA VAL A 232 -5.21 -15.94 -3.00
C VAL A 232 -4.90 -15.90 -4.49
N ASP A 233 -5.95 -15.83 -5.29
CA ASP A 233 -5.85 -15.75 -6.75
C ASP A 233 -5.77 -14.27 -7.19
N ARG A 234 -6.54 -13.38 -6.54
CA ARG A 234 -6.66 -11.96 -6.86
C ARG A 234 -6.60 -11.02 -5.64
N GLU A 235 -5.82 -9.96 -5.70
CA GLU A 235 -5.76 -8.94 -4.62
C GLU A 235 -6.18 -7.56 -5.15
N PHE A 236 -6.88 -6.76 -4.34
CA PHE A 236 -7.23 -5.38 -4.70
C PHE A 236 -6.85 -4.43 -3.58
N VAL A 237 -5.92 -3.49 -3.82
CA VAL A 237 -5.65 -2.37 -2.93
C VAL A 237 -6.52 -1.17 -3.31
N ASN A 238 -7.30 -0.69 -2.33
CA ASN A 238 -8.23 0.43 -2.44
C ASN A 238 -7.93 1.46 -1.35
N LEU A 239 -7.44 2.62 -1.79
CA LEU A 239 -7.22 3.78 -0.96
C LEU A 239 -8.41 4.72 -1.10
N PHE A 240 -9.19 4.85 -0.04
CA PHE A 240 -10.26 5.83 0.06
C PHE A 240 -9.69 7.09 0.73
N ILE A 241 -9.58 8.17 -0.04
CA ILE A 241 -8.99 9.39 0.49
C ILE A 241 -9.59 10.61 -0.20
N VAL A 242 -9.78 11.67 0.59
CA VAL A 242 -9.95 13.02 0.06
C VAL A 242 -8.56 13.61 -0.08
N PHE A 243 -8.05 13.73 -1.31
CA PHE A 243 -6.85 14.53 -1.55
C PHE A 243 -7.24 16.00 -1.42
N ASP A 244 -6.66 16.69 -0.44
CA ASP A 244 -6.80 18.13 -0.27
C ASP A 244 -5.74 18.85 -1.09
N GLU A 245 -6.07 19.16 -2.34
CA GLU A 245 -5.16 19.85 -3.25
C GLU A 245 -4.83 21.27 -2.78
N ASN A 246 -5.58 21.85 -1.83
CA ASN A 246 -5.26 23.16 -1.23
C ASN A 246 -3.98 23.11 -0.38
N THR A 247 -3.58 21.93 0.07
CA THR A 247 -2.36 21.75 0.84
C THR A 247 -1.26 21.08 0.04
N SER A 248 -1.49 20.67 -1.21
CA SER A 248 -0.44 20.12 -2.07
C SER A 248 0.74 21.10 -2.25
N TRP A 249 1.95 20.55 -2.38
CA TRP A 249 3.14 21.27 -2.83
C TRP A 249 2.90 22.04 -4.13
N TYR A 250 2.07 21.48 -5.00
CA TYR A 250 1.87 21.96 -6.35
C TYR A 250 0.67 22.90 -6.50
N LEU A 251 0.03 23.35 -5.41
CA LEU A 251 -1.14 24.23 -5.50
C LEU A 251 -0.86 25.45 -6.38
N ASP A 252 0.24 26.15 -6.14
CA ASP A 252 0.56 27.39 -6.86
C ASP A 252 0.87 27.13 -8.34
N HIS A 253 1.57 26.02 -8.62
CA HIS A 253 1.78 25.55 -9.99
C HIS A 253 0.44 25.27 -10.67
N ASN A 254 -0.46 24.56 -10.01
CA ASN A 254 -1.76 24.15 -10.55
C ASN A 254 -2.69 25.34 -10.79
N ILE A 255 -2.69 26.33 -9.90
CA ILE A 255 -3.40 27.60 -10.13
C ILE A 255 -2.86 28.29 -11.38
N GLN A 256 -1.54 28.43 -11.50
CA GLN A 256 -0.91 29.13 -12.61
C GLN A 256 -1.06 28.39 -13.96
N ALA A 257 -1.06 27.07 -13.94
CA ALA A 257 -1.14 26.25 -15.13
C ALA A 257 -2.57 26.09 -15.66
N TYR A 258 -3.57 26.03 -14.76
CA TYR A 258 -4.91 25.57 -15.13
C TYR A 258 -6.04 26.55 -14.87
N ALA A 259 -5.92 27.51 -13.95
CA ALA A 259 -6.95 28.54 -13.80
C ALA A 259 -6.89 29.51 -14.99
N GLY A 260 -8.06 29.89 -15.55
CA GLY A 260 -8.11 30.84 -16.67
C GLY A 260 -7.71 32.28 -16.31
N ASP A 261 -7.85 32.64 -15.03
CA ASP A 261 -7.40 33.88 -14.42
C ASP A 261 -6.75 33.58 -13.05
N PRO A 262 -5.47 33.16 -13.03
CA PRO A 262 -4.78 32.78 -11.80
C PRO A 262 -4.71 33.90 -10.75
N LYS A 263 -4.69 35.18 -11.18
CA LYS A 263 -4.59 36.34 -10.28
C LYS A 263 -5.89 36.63 -9.54
N GLY A 264 -7.03 36.23 -10.11
CA GLY A 264 -8.35 36.38 -9.49
C GLY A 264 -8.73 35.27 -8.51
N VAL A 265 -7.92 34.21 -8.40
CA VAL A 265 -8.18 33.07 -7.50
C VAL A 265 -8.12 33.49 -6.04
N LYS A 266 -9.21 33.26 -5.31
CA LYS A 266 -9.29 33.40 -3.85
C LYS A 266 -9.12 32.03 -3.19
N LYS A 267 -7.91 31.73 -2.70
CA LYS A 267 -7.56 30.39 -2.20
C LYS A 267 -8.39 29.94 -1.00
N ASP A 268 -8.86 30.88 -0.20
CA ASP A 268 -9.67 30.68 1.01
C ASP A 268 -11.19 30.73 0.75
N GLU A 269 -11.62 30.85 -0.51
CA GLU A 269 -13.03 30.90 -0.85
C GLU A 269 -13.70 29.54 -0.57
N PHE A 270 -14.51 29.53 0.48
CA PHE A 270 -15.38 28.43 0.85
C PHE A 270 -16.82 28.95 1.00
N ILE A 271 -17.74 28.34 0.26
CA ILE A 271 -19.16 28.65 0.28
C ILE A 271 -19.87 27.42 0.85
N PRO A 272 -20.50 27.47 2.04
CA PRO A 272 -21.10 26.29 2.69
C PRO A 272 -22.43 25.85 2.06
N LEU A 273 -22.60 26.03 0.75
CA LEU A 273 -23.80 25.71 -0.01
C LEU A 273 -23.45 24.84 -1.21
N ASP A 274 -24.35 23.92 -1.58
CA ASP A 274 -24.31 23.20 -2.86
C ASP A 274 -24.77 24.08 -4.04
N THR A 275 -24.84 23.50 -5.24
CA THR A 275 -25.27 24.23 -6.45
C THR A 275 -26.75 24.60 -6.45
N ASP A 276 -27.55 23.99 -5.58
CA ASP A 276 -29.00 24.23 -5.45
C ASP A 276 -29.32 25.19 -4.29
N GLY A 277 -28.29 25.65 -3.56
CA GLY A 277 -28.42 26.59 -2.44
C GLY A 277 -28.70 25.93 -1.09
N ASN A 278 -28.59 24.61 -0.97
CA ASN A 278 -28.73 23.91 0.31
C ASN A 278 -27.41 23.88 1.07
N LEU A 279 -27.47 23.83 2.40
CA LEU A 279 -26.29 23.66 3.24
C LEU A 279 -25.55 22.37 2.91
N SER A 280 -24.24 22.48 2.63
CA SER A 280 -23.38 21.36 2.30
C SER A 280 -22.10 21.41 3.11
N ALA A 281 -21.75 20.28 3.76
CA ALA A 281 -20.54 20.16 4.56
C ALA A 281 -19.26 20.25 3.72
N THR A 282 -19.34 19.89 2.44
CA THR A 282 -18.24 20.02 1.46
C THR A 282 -18.29 21.34 0.71
N GLY A 283 -19.47 21.98 0.62
CA GLY A 283 -19.64 23.32 0.06
C GLY A 283 -19.29 23.45 -1.43
N THR A 284 -19.11 24.69 -1.85
CA THR A 284 -18.62 25.16 -3.16
C THR A 284 -17.56 26.26 -2.94
N GLY A 285 -17.08 26.91 -4.01
CA GLY A 285 -15.95 27.84 -3.94
C GLY A 285 -14.61 27.15 -4.21
N PHE A 286 -13.53 27.91 -4.33
CA PHE A 286 -12.21 27.38 -4.71
C PHE A 286 -11.71 26.28 -3.77
N ALA A 287 -11.76 26.50 -2.46
CA ALA A 287 -11.24 25.57 -1.47
C ALA A 287 -11.98 24.22 -1.53
N ALA A 288 -13.32 24.27 -1.61
CA ALA A 288 -14.16 23.08 -1.73
C ALA A 288 -13.88 22.27 -3.01
N ALA A 289 -13.73 22.96 -4.14
CA ALA A 289 -13.48 22.32 -5.44
C ALA A 289 -12.18 21.51 -5.48
N ASN A 290 -11.22 21.84 -4.62
CA ASN A 290 -9.92 21.19 -4.53
C ASN A 290 -9.91 19.97 -3.60
N PHE A 291 -11.01 19.67 -2.89
CA PHE A 291 -11.16 18.40 -2.18
C PHE A 291 -11.56 17.28 -3.14
N LYS A 292 -10.65 16.33 -3.40
CA LYS A 292 -10.88 15.22 -4.33
C LYS A 292 -11.15 13.93 -3.57
N GLY A 293 -12.43 13.64 -3.31
CA GLY A 293 -12.89 12.39 -2.68
C GLY A 293 -12.78 11.21 -3.63
N THR A 294 -11.73 10.41 -3.51
CA THR A 294 -11.32 9.42 -4.52
C THR A 294 -11.18 8.01 -3.99
N ILE A 295 -11.23 7.06 -4.92
CA ILE A 295 -10.64 5.73 -4.75
C ILE A 295 -9.43 5.65 -5.66
N ASN A 296 -8.24 5.42 -5.09
CA ASN A 296 -6.98 5.32 -5.84
C ASN A 296 -6.70 6.53 -6.77
N GLY A 297 -7.17 7.72 -6.39
CA GLY A 297 -6.99 8.95 -7.18
C GLY A 297 -8.03 9.14 -8.29
N TYR A 298 -9.11 8.36 -8.36
CA TYR A 298 -10.18 8.56 -9.34
C TYR A 298 -11.50 9.02 -8.72
N LEU A 299 -12.16 9.97 -9.38
CA LEU A 299 -13.49 10.48 -9.05
C LEU A 299 -14.58 9.78 -9.87
N TYR A 300 -15.80 9.72 -9.35
CA TYR A 300 -17.01 9.36 -10.12
C TYR A 300 -16.88 8.09 -10.99
N ALA A 301 -16.29 7.03 -10.44
CA ALA A 301 -16.05 5.75 -11.11
C ALA A 301 -15.18 5.84 -12.39
N ASN A 302 -14.28 6.84 -12.47
CA ASN A 302 -13.34 6.99 -13.58
C ASN A 302 -12.16 6.01 -13.56
N GLY A 303 -11.94 5.31 -12.45
CA GLY A 303 -10.86 4.34 -12.34
C GLY A 303 -11.03 3.12 -13.26
N PRO A 304 -9.92 2.40 -13.55
CA PRO A 304 -9.96 1.12 -14.23
C PRO A 304 -10.87 0.12 -13.50
N MET A 305 -11.55 -0.74 -14.28
CA MET A 305 -12.45 -1.73 -13.72
C MET A 305 -11.66 -2.83 -13.02
N MET A 306 -11.96 -3.05 -11.73
CA MET A 306 -11.45 -4.19 -10.99
C MET A 306 -12.12 -5.47 -11.50
N THR A 307 -11.36 -6.33 -12.17
CA THR A 307 -11.86 -7.59 -12.73
C THR A 307 -11.25 -8.81 -12.03
N MET A 308 -12.05 -9.86 -11.93
CA MET A 308 -11.68 -11.18 -11.42
C MET A 308 -12.55 -12.24 -12.09
N LYS A 309 -12.10 -13.50 -12.09
CA LYS A 309 -12.88 -14.61 -12.63
C LYS A 309 -13.85 -15.14 -11.58
N LYS A 310 -14.96 -15.70 -12.05
CA LYS A 310 -15.90 -16.41 -11.17
C LYS A 310 -15.16 -17.60 -10.53
N GLY A 311 -15.17 -17.66 -9.19
CA GLY A 311 -14.50 -18.70 -8.42
C GLY A 311 -13.10 -18.33 -7.91
N ASP A 312 -12.55 -17.16 -8.31
CA ASP A 312 -11.30 -16.66 -7.75
C ASP A 312 -11.44 -16.44 -6.23
N ARG A 313 -10.45 -16.91 -5.48
CA ARG A 313 -10.24 -16.50 -4.09
C ARG A 313 -9.60 -15.13 -4.12
N TRP A 314 -10.30 -14.13 -3.61
CA TRP A 314 -9.87 -12.75 -3.72
C TRP A 314 -9.70 -12.09 -2.35
N ARG A 315 -8.85 -11.08 -2.27
CA ARG A 315 -8.57 -10.33 -1.04
C ARG A 315 -8.65 -8.81 -1.28
N PRO A 316 -9.64 -8.11 -0.71
CA PRO A 316 -9.64 -6.66 -0.67
C PRO A 316 -8.76 -6.13 0.45
N TRP A 317 -8.02 -5.10 0.12
CA TRP A 317 -7.28 -4.26 1.03
C TRP A 317 -7.86 -2.87 0.96
N THR A 318 -8.44 -2.41 2.06
CA THR A 318 -9.10 -1.10 2.12
C THR A 318 -8.45 -0.27 3.22
N TRP A 319 -8.04 0.93 2.87
CA TRP A 319 -7.55 1.90 3.83
C TRP A 319 -8.24 3.25 3.62
N SER A 320 -8.44 3.99 4.71
CA SER A 320 -8.98 5.35 4.69
C SER A 320 -8.26 6.27 5.66
N ARG A 321 -8.05 7.52 5.26
CA ARG A 321 -7.57 8.61 6.12
C ARG A 321 -8.69 9.48 6.68
N THR A 322 -9.91 9.34 6.15
CA THR A 322 -11.04 10.23 6.48
C THR A 322 -12.28 9.39 6.77
N ILE A 323 -12.87 9.62 7.95
CA ILE A 323 -14.04 8.89 8.48
C ILE A 323 -15.32 9.07 7.63
N LEU A 324 -15.32 9.97 6.65
CA LEU A 324 -16.49 10.32 5.84
C LEU A 324 -16.83 9.34 4.70
N VAL A 325 -16.02 8.30 4.45
CA VAL A 325 -16.31 7.28 3.43
C VAL A 325 -16.84 5.99 4.06
N LEU A 326 -17.89 6.13 4.88
CA LEU A 326 -18.72 5.02 5.35
C LEU A 326 -20.15 5.23 4.83
N GLY A 327 -20.30 5.07 3.52
CA GLY A 327 -21.59 5.12 2.85
C GLY A 327 -21.49 4.46 1.49
N CYS A 328 -22.21 3.33 1.33
CA CYS A 328 -22.44 2.63 0.07
C CYS A 328 -21.36 1.65 -0.43
N ILE A 329 -21.17 0.54 0.29
CA ILE A 329 -20.97 -0.76 -0.37
C ILE A 329 -22.14 -1.64 0.10
N THR A 330 -23.22 -1.70 -0.68
CA THR A 330 -24.25 -2.72 -0.52
C THR A 330 -24.11 -3.76 -1.62
N ALA A 331 -23.84 -5.00 -1.22
CA ALA A 331 -23.89 -6.14 -2.14
C ALA A 331 -25.34 -6.36 -2.56
N THR A 332 -25.68 -6.12 -3.83
CA THR A 332 -26.96 -6.58 -4.38
C THR A 332 -26.82 -8.02 -4.88
N SER A 333 -27.89 -8.79 -4.74
CA SER A 333 -27.96 -10.26 -4.88
C SER A 333 -27.74 -10.82 -6.30
N LYS A 334 -27.20 -10.02 -7.21
CA LYS A 334 -26.79 -10.44 -8.55
C LYS A 334 -25.35 -10.00 -8.69
N ASN A 335 -24.44 -10.96 -8.96
CA ASN A 335 -22.97 -10.86 -9.03
C ASN A 335 -22.40 -9.74 -9.94
N THR A 336 -22.79 -8.50 -9.68
CA THR A 336 -22.46 -7.25 -10.36
C THR A 336 -22.46 -6.20 -9.28
N TRP A 337 -21.27 -5.76 -8.88
CA TRP A 337 -21.12 -4.57 -8.05
C TRP A 337 -21.51 -3.37 -8.91
N THR A 338 -22.63 -2.75 -8.58
CA THR A 338 -23.07 -1.49 -9.19
C THR A 338 -23.00 -0.42 -8.11
N TRP A 339 -22.38 0.71 -8.46
CA TRP A 339 -22.30 1.88 -7.61
C TRP A 339 -23.65 2.59 -7.64
N GLY A 340 -24.27 2.76 -6.47
CA GLY A 340 -25.56 3.45 -6.29
C GLY A 340 -25.38 4.87 -5.81
#